data_AF-A0A972JRJ7-F1
#
_entry.id   AF-A0A972JRJ7-F1
#
_cell.length_a   1.000
_cell.length_b   1.000
_cell.length_c   1.000
_cell.angle_alpha   90.00
_cell.angle_beta   90.00
_cell.angle_gamma   90.00
#
_symmetry.space_group_name_H-M   'P 1'
#
loop_
_entity.id
_entity.type
_entity.pdbx_description
1 polymer ?
#
loop_
_entity_poly.entity_id
_entity_poly.type
_entity_poly.pdbx_seq_one_letter_code
_entity_poly.pdbx_strand_id
1 'polypeptide(L)'
;MTLPLSKVSEPIDNVPNHHPQSDRGKLRNPTVILIVCLVLTMGVIIWWGWNVFISYDVVRTVLPENERLYELRGEIIYLDEVLTMSARMSATTGDLAWEERYQSFVPQLDAAIQEAINLTPTDVAAQISTTTNDANMQLVDMEVLSFQAVRDGRPEEAQAILFSEEYQSYKATYADGTQELLDYLQSRAVDQARQVQQRTWITFVAMLFIVPILVILWARVLRYLQTSIIFRDRVLIAHTREQELKEVQQTQEALIAERTAPLQEALQTVEQCEAALAQTVAELQASKNTVRELSAPIIPVLQGVLVAPLIGSIDTIRAITFQTNVLQMIESWKAHSVVFDVTGVPVVDTQVSQVLLETADAVRMLGATVSLVGVRPEVAQTIVGLGIDLSGIPSYPDLQAAVQNLS
;
A
#
# COMPACT_ATOMS: atom_id res chain seq x y z
N MET A 1 45.67 -21.34 -6.57
CA MET A 1 45.73 -20.46 -7.76
C MET A 1 44.44 -19.66 -7.79
N THR A 2 44.53 -18.42 -7.30
CA THR A 2 43.71 -17.22 -7.59
C THR A 2 42.18 -17.30 -7.79
N LEU A 3 41.46 -16.78 -6.80
CA LEU A 3 40.17 -16.07 -6.94
C LEU A 3 40.21 -15.01 -8.05
N PRO A 4 39.03 -14.60 -8.57
CA PRO A 4 38.80 -13.18 -8.78
C PRO A 4 37.59 -12.70 -7.98
N LEU A 5 37.90 -11.88 -6.97
CA LEU A 5 37.06 -10.81 -6.45
C LEU A 5 36.90 -9.76 -7.55
N SER A 6 35.71 -9.61 -8.14
CA SER A 6 35.26 -8.32 -8.68
C SER A 6 33.76 -8.33 -8.96
N LYS A 7 33.02 -7.69 -8.05
CA LYS A 7 31.84 -6.83 -8.32
C LYS A 7 31.11 -6.58 -7.00
N VAL A 8 31.73 -5.73 -6.18
CA VAL A 8 31.06 -4.98 -5.12
C VAL A 8 31.25 -3.52 -5.51
N SER A 9 30.19 -2.90 -6.06
CA SER A 9 29.88 -1.46 -6.00
C SER A 9 28.84 -1.11 -7.07
N GLU A 10 27.57 -1.43 -6.84
CA GLU A 10 26.49 -0.63 -7.42
C GLU A 10 25.91 0.22 -6.28
N PRO A 11 25.81 1.55 -6.46
CA PRO A 11 25.26 2.41 -5.44
C PRO A 11 23.75 2.16 -5.32
N ILE A 12 23.32 1.84 -4.11
CA ILE A 12 21.92 1.80 -3.70
C ILE A 12 21.45 3.26 -3.61
N ASP A 13 21.18 3.87 -4.76
CA ASP A 13 20.42 5.10 -4.83
C ASP A 13 19.10 4.80 -5.53
N ASN A 14 18.03 5.29 -4.91
CA ASN A 14 16.65 5.35 -5.40
C ASN A 14 15.72 4.17 -5.06
N VAL A 15 15.53 3.92 -3.76
CA VAL A 15 14.25 3.41 -3.26
C VAL A 15 13.28 4.61 -3.18
N PRO A 16 12.19 4.66 -3.96
CA PRO A 16 11.20 5.72 -3.82
C PRO A 16 10.55 5.57 -2.43
N ASN A 17 10.78 6.56 -1.58
CA ASN A 17 10.17 6.66 -0.26
C ASN A 17 8.70 7.06 -0.43
N HIS A 18 7.85 6.11 -0.85
CA HIS A 18 6.41 6.31 -0.89
C HIS A 18 5.78 5.85 0.43
N HIS A 19 5.60 6.82 1.34
CA HIS A 19 4.68 6.70 2.46
C HIS A 19 3.29 6.23 1.98
N PRO A 20 2.72 5.12 2.50
CA PRO A 20 1.37 4.69 2.18
C PRO A 20 0.37 5.42 3.07
N GLN A 21 0.36 6.76 3.03
CA GLN A 21 -0.66 7.56 3.71
C GLN A 21 -1.01 8.77 2.84
N SER A 22 -2.00 8.60 1.96
CA SER A 22 -3.02 9.64 1.67
C SER A 22 -4.04 9.26 0.59
N ASP A 23 -3.91 8.14 -0.13
CA ASP A 23 -4.88 7.82 -1.21
C ASP A 23 -5.97 6.80 -0.80
N ARG A 24 -6.57 7.03 0.39
CA ARG A 24 -7.93 6.51 0.70
C ARG A 24 -9.02 7.27 -0.09
N GLY A 25 -8.65 7.92 -1.20
CA GLY A 25 -9.56 8.57 -2.12
C GLY A 25 -10.21 7.55 -3.06
N LYS A 26 -11.34 6.97 -2.63
CA LYS A 26 -12.34 6.34 -3.52
C LYS A 26 -11.77 5.28 -4.50
N LEU A 27 -11.24 4.17 -4.01
CA LEU A 27 -11.29 2.92 -4.79
C LEU A 27 -12.78 2.57 -4.97
N ARG A 28 -13.41 3.03 -6.07
CA ARG A 28 -14.77 2.67 -6.45
C ARG A 28 -14.88 1.15 -6.38
N ASN A 29 -15.82 0.65 -5.58
CA ASN A 29 -15.99 -0.77 -5.34
C ASN A 29 -16.07 -1.51 -6.71
N PRO A 30 -15.21 -2.50 -7.00
CA PRO A 30 -15.18 -3.21 -8.29
C PRO A 30 -16.55 -3.70 -8.75
N THR A 31 -17.37 -4.11 -7.79
CA THR A 31 -18.74 -4.56 -8.00
C THR A 31 -19.62 -3.46 -8.60
N VAL A 32 -19.47 -2.21 -8.17
CA VAL A 32 -20.26 -1.08 -8.70
C VAL A 32 -19.93 -0.79 -10.15
N ILE A 33 -18.64 -0.83 -10.54
CA ILE A 33 -18.24 -0.61 -11.93
C ILE A 33 -18.77 -1.74 -12.83
N LEU A 34 -18.69 -2.99 -12.36
CA LEU A 34 -19.22 -4.15 -13.07
C LEU A 34 -20.74 -4.08 -13.23
N ILE A 35 -21.47 -3.73 -12.17
CA ILE A 35 -22.93 -3.55 -12.21
C ILE A 35 -23.31 -2.47 -13.22
N VAL A 36 -22.63 -1.31 -13.20
CA VAL A 36 -22.88 -0.23 -14.17
C VAL A 36 -22.67 -0.71 -15.60
N CYS A 37 -21.58 -1.45 -15.87
CA CYS A 37 -21.33 -1.99 -17.21
C CYS A 37 -22.43 -2.98 -17.64
N LEU A 38 -22.87 -3.86 -16.74
CA LEU A 38 -23.91 -4.85 -17.00
C LEU A 38 -25.29 -4.19 -17.25
N VAL A 39 -25.62 -3.14 -16.49
CA VAL A 39 -26.83 -2.36 -16.71
C VAL A 39 -26.79 -1.66 -18.08
N LEU A 40 -25.65 -1.08 -18.45
CA LEU A 40 -25.48 -0.45 -19.76
C LEU A 40 -25.61 -1.49 -20.89
N THR A 41 -25.02 -2.68 -20.74
CA THR A 41 -25.17 -3.74 -21.75
C THR A 41 -26.61 -4.19 -21.88
N MET A 42 -27.32 -4.36 -20.77
CA MET A 42 -28.72 -4.75 -20.77
C MET A 42 -29.58 -3.69 -21.46
N GLY A 43 -29.34 -2.40 -21.17
CA GLY A 43 -30.05 -1.29 -21.81
C GLY A 43 -29.89 -1.29 -23.32
N VAL A 44 -28.67 -1.52 -23.82
CA VAL A 44 -28.39 -1.61 -25.27
C VAL A 44 -29.11 -2.80 -25.91
N ILE A 45 -29.12 -3.96 -25.24
CA ILE A 45 -29.80 -5.17 -25.75
C ILE A 45 -31.32 -4.95 -25.82
N ILE A 46 -31.92 -4.40 -24.77
CA ILE A 46 -33.37 -4.11 -24.73
C ILE A 46 -33.73 -3.11 -25.83
N TRP A 47 -32.97 -2.02 -25.94
CA TRP A 47 -33.21 -1.01 -26.96
C TRP A 47 -33.08 -1.58 -28.38
N TRP A 48 -32.07 -2.43 -28.63
CA TRP A 48 -31.93 -3.10 -29.92
C TRP A 48 -33.06 -4.07 -30.21
N GLY A 49 -33.41 -4.93 -29.24
CA GLY A 49 -34.51 -5.88 -29.36
C GLY A 49 -35.84 -5.19 -29.65
N TRP A 50 -36.10 -4.05 -29.00
CA TRP A 50 -37.27 -3.22 -29.27
C TRP A 50 -37.29 -2.66 -30.70
N ASN A 51 -36.14 -2.20 -31.21
CA ASN A 51 -36.03 -1.76 -32.61
C ASN A 51 -36.26 -2.91 -33.59
N VAL A 52 -35.69 -4.08 -33.35
CA VAL A 52 -35.90 -5.27 -34.19
C VAL A 52 -37.37 -5.68 -34.17
N PHE A 53 -38.02 -5.66 -33.02
CA PHE A 53 -39.44 -5.97 -32.88
C PHE A 53 -40.32 -5.02 -33.69
N ILE A 54 -40.10 -3.69 -33.57
CA ILE A 54 -40.84 -2.70 -34.36
C ILE A 54 -40.58 -2.89 -35.87
N SER A 55 -39.32 -3.07 -36.27
CA SER A 55 -38.99 -3.27 -37.69
C SER A 55 -39.64 -4.53 -38.24
N TYR A 56 -39.68 -5.61 -37.46
CA TYR A 56 -40.34 -6.85 -37.86
C TYR A 56 -41.87 -6.69 -37.97
N ASP A 57 -42.48 -6.02 -36.99
CA ASP A 57 -43.92 -5.76 -36.99
C ASP A 57 -44.35 -4.95 -38.21
N VAL A 58 -43.65 -3.84 -38.49
CA VAL A 58 -43.93 -3.00 -39.66
C VAL A 58 -43.71 -3.75 -40.98
N VAL A 59 -42.64 -4.54 -41.10
CA VAL A 59 -42.42 -5.34 -42.31
C VAL A 59 -43.53 -6.37 -42.50
N ARG A 60 -44.03 -6.97 -41.42
CA ARG A 60 -45.08 -7.99 -41.49
C ARG A 60 -46.46 -7.40 -41.81
N THR A 61 -46.74 -6.17 -41.39
CA THR A 61 -48.05 -5.52 -41.62
C THR A 61 -48.07 -4.71 -42.91
N VAL A 62 -47.05 -3.90 -43.18
CA VAL A 62 -47.04 -2.93 -44.29
C VAL A 62 -46.74 -3.57 -45.64
N LEU A 63 -45.90 -4.62 -45.72
CA LEU A 63 -45.64 -5.26 -47.03
C LEU A 63 -46.92 -5.86 -47.64
N PRO A 64 -47.69 -6.70 -46.93
CA PRO A 64 -48.92 -7.27 -47.48
C PRO A 64 -49.98 -6.22 -47.78
N GLU A 65 -50.14 -5.20 -46.93
CA GLU A 65 -51.08 -4.09 -47.17
C GLU A 65 -50.72 -3.32 -48.46
N ASN A 66 -49.43 -3.10 -48.70
CA ASN A 66 -48.97 -2.40 -49.89
C ASN A 66 -49.14 -3.25 -51.17
N GLU A 67 -48.89 -4.57 -51.10
CA GLU A 67 -49.16 -5.48 -52.21
C GLU A 67 -50.66 -5.49 -52.57
N ARG A 68 -51.54 -5.61 -51.57
CA ARG A 68 -52.99 -5.58 -51.78
C ARG A 68 -53.44 -4.24 -52.38
N LEU A 69 -52.84 -3.13 -51.96
CA LEU A 69 -53.15 -1.81 -52.53
C LEU A 69 -52.80 -1.71 -54.01
N TYR A 70 -51.69 -2.29 -54.45
CA TYR A 70 -51.33 -2.33 -55.88
C TYR A 70 -52.30 -3.18 -56.69
N GLU A 71 -52.72 -4.34 -56.16
CA GLU A 71 -53.77 -5.16 -56.78
C GLU A 71 -55.08 -4.38 -56.90
N LEU A 72 -55.49 -3.72 -55.82
CA LEU A 72 -56.74 -2.98 -55.73
C LEU A 72 -56.77 -1.79 -56.71
N ARG A 73 -55.64 -1.08 -56.85
CA ARG A 73 -55.48 -0.04 -57.89
C ARG A 73 -55.74 -0.61 -59.29
N GLY A 74 -55.16 -1.77 -59.60
CA GLY A 74 -55.36 -2.43 -60.89
C GLY A 74 -56.80 -2.89 -61.10
N GLU A 75 -57.42 -3.46 -60.05
CA GLU A 75 -58.79 -3.95 -60.05
C GLU A 75 -59.80 -2.81 -60.26
N ILE A 76 -59.69 -1.70 -59.53
CA ILE A 76 -60.56 -0.53 -59.66
C ILE A 76 -60.48 0.06 -61.07
N ILE A 77 -59.27 0.28 -61.60
CA ILE A 77 -59.07 0.82 -62.95
C ILE A 77 -59.67 -0.11 -64.01
N TYR A 78 -59.44 -1.42 -63.88
CA TYR A 78 -59.96 -2.41 -64.82
C TYR A 78 -61.49 -2.46 -64.80
N LEU A 79 -62.09 -2.53 -63.61
CA LEU A 79 -63.54 -2.62 -63.45
C LEU A 79 -64.24 -1.36 -63.96
N ASP A 80 -63.68 -0.19 -63.67
CA ASP A 80 -64.18 1.10 -64.14
C ASP A 80 -64.19 1.21 -65.68
N GLU A 81 -63.14 0.74 -66.34
CA GLU A 81 -63.05 0.68 -67.81
C GLU A 81 -64.08 -0.31 -68.38
N VAL A 82 -64.24 -1.47 -67.75
CA VAL A 82 -65.24 -2.48 -68.16
C VAL A 82 -66.66 -1.93 -68.06
N LEU A 83 -66.99 -1.21 -66.99
CA LEU A 83 -68.31 -0.59 -66.82
C LEU A 83 -68.54 0.49 -67.86
N THR A 84 -67.57 1.39 -68.04
CA THR A 84 -67.64 2.48 -69.02
C THR A 84 -67.81 1.95 -70.43
N MET A 85 -67.04 0.92 -70.80
CA MET A 85 -67.15 0.26 -72.10
C MET A 85 -68.49 -0.46 -72.25
N SER A 86 -69.03 -1.08 -71.20
CA SER A 86 -70.33 -1.75 -71.24
C SER A 86 -71.48 -0.76 -71.45
N ALA A 87 -71.48 0.37 -70.73
CA ALA A 87 -72.46 1.43 -70.93
C ALA A 87 -72.40 2.02 -72.35
N ARG A 88 -71.19 2.36 -72.83
CA ARG A 88 -70.99 2.88 -74.20
C ARG A 88 -71.40 1.87 -75.27
N MET A 89 -71.01 0.61 -75.13
CA MET A 89 -71.37 -0.43 -76.09
C MET A 89 -72.88 -0.67 -76.12
N SER A 90 -73.56 -0.63 -74.97
CA SER A 90 -75.02 -0.68 -74.91
C SER A 90 -75.65 0.46 -75.70
N ALA A 91 -75.21 1.71 -75.48
CA ALA A 91 -75.72 2.88 -76.20
C ALA A 91 -75.44 2.84 -77.72
N THR A 92 -74.25 2.36 -78.12
CA THR A 92 -73.85 2.30 -79.54
C THR A 92 -74.52 1.15 -80.29
N THR A 93 -74.59 -0.03 -79.68
CA THR A 93 -75.08 -1.25 -80.35
C THR A 93 -76.58 -1.49 -80.14
N GLY A 94 -77.16 -0.94 -79.08
CA GLY A 94 -78.52 -1.23 -78.64
C GLY A 94 -78.69 -2.63 -78.02
N ASP A 95 -77.61 -3.38 -77.83
CA ASP A 95 -77.66 -4.73 -77.27
C ASP A 95 -77.67 -4.70 -75.74
N LEU A 96 -78.77 -5.21 -75.16
CA LEU A 96 -79.00 -5.26 -73.70
C LEU A 96 -78.06 -6.24 -72.98
N ALA A 97 -77.38 -7.15 -73.68
CA ALA A 97 -76.37 -8.01 -73.05
C ALA A 97 -75.23 -7.20 -72.40
N TRP A 98 -74.95 -6.01 -72.92
CA TRP A 98 -73.99 -5.08 -72.31
C TRP A 98 -74.49 -4.49 -71.00
N GLU A 99 -75.80 -4.31 -70.83
CA GLU A 99 -76.38 -3.90 -69.56
C GLU A 99 -76.26 -5.02 -68.51
N GLU A 100 -76.53 -6.27 -68.89
CA GLU A 100 -76.32 -7.42 -67.99
C GLU A 100 -74.86 -7.54 -67.55
N ARG A 101 -73.92 -7.32 -68.49
CA ARG A 101 -72.49 -7.25 -68.19
C ARG A 101 -72.20 -6.13 -67.21
N TYR A 102 -72.68 -4.91 -67.46
CA TYR A 102 -72.51 -3.78 -66.56
C TYR A 102 -72.98 -4.12 -65.13
N GLN A 103 -74.21 -4.60 -64.98
CA GLN A 103 -74.79 -4.96 -63.68
C GLN A 103 -74.01 -6.06 -62.94
N SER A 104 -73.33 -6.96 -63.67
CA SER A 104 -72.49 -8.01 -63.06
C SER A 104 -71.18 -7.51 -62.46
N PHE A 105 -70.66 -6.38 -62.95
CA PHE A 105 -69.36 -5.81 -62.53
C PHE A 105 -69.51 -4.66 -61.50
N VAL A 106 -70.68 -4.01 -61.42
CA VAL A 106 -70.94 -2.96 -60.41
C VAL A 106 -70.63 -3.42 -58.98
N PRO A 107 -71.10 -4.59 -58.50
CA PRO A 107 -70.81 -5.03 -57.12
C PRO A 107 -69.33 -5.29 -56.87
N GLN A 108 -68.56 -5.63 -57.91
CA GLN A 108 -67.11 -5.87 -57.80
C GLN A 108 -66.37 -4.54 -57.63
N LEU A 109 -66.76 -3.51 -58.39
CA LEU A 109 -66.15 -2.18 -58.26
C LEU A 109 -66.46 -1.58 -56.89
N ASP A 110 -67.72 -1.67 -56.44
CA ASP A 110 -68.12 -1.18 -55.13
C ASP A 110 -67.34 -1.86 -54.00
N ALA A 111 -67.15 -3.18 -54.09
CA ALA A 111 -66.35 -3.93 -53.12
C ALA A 111 -64.88 -3.48 -53.10
N ALA A 112 -64.28 -3.28 -54.28
CA ALA A 112 -62.90 -2.85 -54.41
C ALA A 112 -62.69 -1.42 -53.86
N ILE A 113 -63.60 -0.49 -54.17
CA ILE A 113 -63.56 0.87 -53.63
C ILE A 113 -63.75 0.88 -52.11
N GLN A 114 -64.70 0.08 -51.60
CA GLN A 114 -64.94 0.00 -50.16
C GLN A 114 -63.74 -0.57 -49.41
N GLU A 115 -63.04 -1.54 -49.98
CA GLU A 115 -61.79 -2.05 -49.43
C GLU A 115 -60.71 -0.96 -49.38
N ALA A 116 -60.57 -0.13 -50.42
CA ALA A 116 -59.62 0.99 -50.45
C ALA A 116 -59.94 2.03 -49.37
N ILE A 117 -61.22 2.35 -49.19
CA ILE A 117 -61.70 3.27 -48.15
C ILE A 117 -61.39 2.72 -46.76
N ASN A 118 -61.60 1.42 -46.52
CA ASN A 118 -61.33 0.79 -45.22
C ASN A 118 -59.84 0.82 -44.83
N LEU A 119 -58.94 0.90 -45.81
CA LEU A 119 -57.49 1.06 -45.61
C LEU A 119 -57.07 2.53 -45.37
N THR A 120 -57.98 3.47 -45.61
CA THR A 120 -57.75 4.91 -45.49
C THR A 120 -58.11 5.43 -44.08
N PRO A 121 -57.28 6.28 -43.44
CA PRO A 121 -57.67 6.98 -42.23
C PRO A 121 -58.96 7.78 -42.41
N THR A 122 -59.82 7.78 -41.40
CA THR A 122 -61.20 8.29 -41.47
C THR A 122 -61.28 9.78 -41.83
N ASP A 123 -60.27 10.56 -41.44
CA ASP A 123 -60.12 11.98 -41.74
C ASP A 123 -59.80 12.26 -43.21
N VAL A 124 -58.97 11.42 -43.83
CA VAL A 124 -58.58 11.56 -45.24
C VAL A 124 -59.64 11.00 -46.17
N ALA A 125 -60.27 9.88 -45.78
CA ALA A 125 -61.40 9.32 -46.50
C ALA A 125 -62.55 10.33 -46.65
N ALA A 126 -62.84 11.12 -45.60
CA ALA A 126 -63.88 12.14 -45.65
C ALA A 126 -63.55 13.29 -46.62
N GLN A 127 -62.28 13.63 -46.78
CA GLN A 127 -61.85 14.77 -47.59
C GLN A 127 -61.81 14.45 -49.09
N ILE A 128 -61.39 13.23 -49.46
CA ILE A 128 -61.31 12.77 -50.85
C ILE A 128 -62.70 12.32 -51.36
N SER A 129 -63.64 12.03 -50.47
CA SER A 129 -64.93 11.41 -50.82
C SER A 129 -66.02 12.38 -51.29
N THR A 130 -66.06 13.66 -50.87
CA THR A 130 -67.24 14.50 -51.16
C THR A 130 -67.43 14.81 -52.64
N THR A 131 -66.41 15.34 -53.32
CA THR A 131 -66.49 15.69 -54.75
C THR A 131 -66.52 14.45 -55.63
N THR A 132 -65.81 13.40 -55.23
CA THR A 132 -65.74 12.12 -55.93
C THR A 132 -67.07 11.36 -55.86
N ASN A 133 -67.73 11.34 -54.70
CA ASN A 133 -69.05 10.72 -54.55
C ASN A 133 -70.12 11.46 -55.35
N ASP A 134 -70.10 12.80 -55.32
CA ASP A 134 -71.07 13.60 -56.07
C ASP A 134 -70.92 13.35 -57.59
N ALA A 135 -69.69 13.34 -58.10
CA ALA A 135 -69.43 13.00 -59.51
C ALA A 135 -69.82 11.56 -59.85
N ASN A 136 -69.55 10.60 -58.95
CA ASN A 136 -69.94 9.20 -59.13
C ASN A 136 -71.47 9.03 -59.22
N MET A 137 -72.22 9.70 -58.34
CA MET A 137 -73.68 9.66 -58.37
C MET A 137 -74.24 10.19 -59.70
N GLN A 138 -73.71 11.32 -60.18
CA GLN A 138 -74.12 11.87 -61.48
C GLN A 138 -73.76 10.95 -62.65
N LEU A 139 -72.59 10.32 -62.64
CA LEU A 139 -72.20 9.33 -63.65
C LEU A 139 -73.16 8.15 -63.71
N VAL A 140 -73.44 7.54 -62.55
CA VAL A 140 -74.34 6.38 -62.46
C VAL A 140 -75.74 6.76 -62.92
N ASP A 141 -76.25 7.93 -62.53
CA ASP A 141 -77.57 8.41 -62.98
C ASP A 141 -77.62 8.55 -64.52
N MET A 142 -76.57 9.11 -65.13
CA MET A 142 -76.46 9.23 -66.59
C MET A 142 -76.35 7.86 -67.28
N GLU A 143 -75.61 6.91 -66.71
CA GLU A 143 -75.49 5.55 -67.23
C GLU A 143 -76.82 4.80 -67.18
N VAL A 144 -77.56 4.92 -66.07
CA VAL A 144 -78.91 4.33 -65.91
C VAL A 144 -79.90 4.93 -66.91
N LEU A 145 -79.89 6.26 -67.09
CA LEU A 145 -80.72 6.93 -68.10
C LEU A 145 -80.38 6.46 -69.52
N SER A 146 -79.10 6.25 -69.81
CA SER A 146 -78.66 5.70 -71.09
C SER A 146 -79.20 4.28 -71.32
N PHE A 147 -79.10 3.39 -70.33
CA PHE A 147 -79.67 2.04 -70.41
C PHE A 147 -81.20 2.08 -70.59
N GLN A 148 -81.89 2.97 -69.89
CA GLN A 148 -83.33 3.14 -70.05
C GLN A 148 -83.70 3.62 -71.46
N ALA A 149 -82.96 4.57 -72.02
CA ALA A 149 -83.15 5.03 -73.39
C ALA A 149 -82.94 3.90 -74.42
N VAL A 150 -81.95 3.01 -74.20
CA VAL A 150 -81.75 1.81 -75.03
C VAL A 150 -82.95 0.86 -74.94
N ARG A 151 -83.44 0.57 -73.72
CA ARG A 151 -84.63 -0.28 -73.49
C ARG A 151 -85.88 0.27 -74.15
N ASP A 152 -86.02 1.60 -74.17
CA ASP A 152 -87.14 2.30 -74.80
C ASP A 152 -87.02 2.39 -76.34
N GLY A 153 -85.96 1.83 -76.93
CA GLY A 153 -85.72 1.86 -78.37
C GLY A 153 -85.21 3.20 -78.90
N ARG A 154 -84.56 4.01 -78.05
CA ARG A 154 -84.02 5.35 -78.35
C ARG A 154 -82.48 5.38 -78.21
N PRO A 155 -81.72 4.68 -79.08
CA PRO A 155 -80.26 4.61 -78.96
C PRO A 155 -79.54 5.93 -79.25
N GLU A 156 -80.11 6.82 -80.07
CA GLU A 156 -79.53 8.15 -80.34
C GLU A 156 -79.48 9.02 -79.09
N GLU A 157 -80.51 8.93 -78.23
CA GLU A 157 -80.57 9.62 -76.94
C GLU A 157 -79.60 9.00 -75.93
N ALA A 158 -79.50 7.67 -75.90
CA ALA A 158 -78.53 6.95 -75.07
C ALA A 158 -77.08 7.36 -75.38
N GLN A 159 -76.75 7.55 -76.66
CA GLN A 159 -75.45 8.05 -77.11
C GLN A 159 -75.26 9.52 -76.75
N ALA A 160 -76.27 10.37 -76.96
CA ALA A 160 -76.18 11.78 -76.60
C ALA A 160 -75.85 11.98 -75.11
N ILE A 161 -76.36 11.10 -74.23
CA ILE A 161 -76.07 11.12 -72.79
C ILE A 161 -74.60 10.71 -72.51
N LEU A 162 -74.17 9.53 -72.95
CA LEU A 162 -72.84 8.98 -72.59
C LEU A 162 -71.66 9.64 -73.31
N PHE A 163 -71.91 10.30 -74.43
CA PHE A 163 -70.90 11.04 -75.20
C PHE A 163 -71.00 12.56 -74.99
N SER A 164 -71.81 13.02 -74.03
CA SER A 164 -71.91 14.44 -73.66
C SER A 164 -70.63 14.97 -72.99
N GLU A 165 -70.39 16.29 -73.08
CA GLU A 165 -69.32 16.95 -72.32
C GLU A 165 -69.53 16.83 -70.80
N GLU A 166 -70.78 16.83 -70.33
CA GLU A 166 -71.12 16.64 -68.92
C GLU A 166 -70.66 15.27 -68.40
N TYR A 167 -70.94 14.20 -69.16
CA TYR A 167 -70.47 12.86 -68.81
C TYR A 167 -68.95 12.80 -68.72
N GLN A 168 -68.23 13.36 -69.70
CA GLN A 168 -66.76 13.38 -69.67
C GLN A 168 -66.22 14.19 -68.49
N SER A 169 -66.87 15.30 -68.12
CA SER A 169 -66.48 16.12 -66.98
C SER A 169 -66.64 15.38 -65.65
N TYR A 170 -67.77 14.72 -65.43
CA TYR A 170 -67.96 13.91 -64.22
C TYR A 170 -67.00 12.72 -64.21
N LYS A 171 -66.74 12.10 -65.36
CA LYS A 171 -65.79 10.98 -65.48
C LYS A 171 -64.37 11.40 -65.11
N ALA A 172 -63.94 12.58 -65.55
CA ALA A 172 -62.66 13.14 -65.17
C ALA A 172 -62.58 13.42 -63.66
N THR A 173 -63.63 14.01 -63.08
CA THR A 173 -63.67 14.32 -61.64
C THR A 173 -63.63 13.06 -60.78
N TYR A 174 -64.36 12.02 -61.16
CA TYR A 174 -64.32 10.71 -60.50
C TYR A 174 -62.94 10.03 -60.64
N ALA A 175 -62.35 10.04 -61.83
CA ALA A 175 -61.03 9.48 -62.07
C ALA A 175 -59.94 10.20 -61.27
N ASP A 176 -59.99 11.53 -61.19
CA ASP A 176 -59.03 12.32 -60.42
C ASP A 176 -59.14 12.01 -58.91
N GLY A 177 -60.36 11.97 -58.37
CA GLY A 177 -60.58 11.69 -56.95
C GLY A 177 -60.20 10.26 -56.54
N THR A 178 -60.46 9.27 -57.40
CA THR A 178 -60.03 7.89 -57.16
C THR A 178 -58.51 7.73 -57.26
N GLN A 179 -57.84 8.44 -58.19
CA GLN A 179 -56.38 8.47 -58.25
C GLN A 179 -55.75 9.14 -57.03
N GLU A 180 -56.31 10.27 -56.58
CA GLU A 180 -55.85 10.97 -55.37
C GLU A 180 -55.89 10.06 -54.14
N LEU A 181 -56.96 9.28 -53.97
CA LEU A 181 -57.10 8.30 -52.90
C LEU A 181 -56.00 7.22 -52.97
N LEU A 182 -55.83 6.63 -54.15
CA LEU A 182 -54.89 5.52 -54.34
C LEU A 182 -53.43 5.98 -54.21
N ASP A 183 -53.11 7.21 -54.62
CA ASP A 183 -51.78 7.80 -54.50
C ASP A 183 -51.46 8.20 -53.05
N TYR A 184 -52.45 8.68 -52.29
CA TYR A 184 -52.30 8.94 -50.86
C TYR A 184 -51.94 7.64 -50.11
N LEU A 185 -52.69 6.56 -50.35
CA LEU A 185 -52.45 5.27 -49.70
C LEU A 185 -51.06 4.72 -50.02
N GLN A 186 -50.64 4.81 -51.29
CA GLN A 186 -49.32 4.35 -51.71
C GLN A 186 -48.21 5.19 -51.09
N SER A 187 -48.37 6.52 -51.07
CA SER A 187 -47.38 7.43 -50.48
C SER A 187 -47.19 7.17 -48.99
N ARG A 188 -48.29 6.95 -48.26
CA ARG A 188 -48.26 6.59 -46.83
C ARG A 188 -47.47 5.31 -46.58
N ALA A 189 -47.71 4.26 -47.37
CA ALA A 189 -46.99 2.99 -47.24
C ALA A 189 -45.48 3.17 -47.50
N VAL A 190 -45.12 3.94 -48.54
CA VAL A 190 -43.72 4.26 -48.87
C VAL A 190 -43.05 5.08 -47.76
N ASP A 191 -43.75 6.07 -47.20
CA ASP A 191 -43.22 6.91 -46.12
C ASP A 191 -42.99 6.10 -44.83
N GLN A 192 -43.91 5.21 -44.48
CA GLN A 192 -43.74 4.29 -43.35
C GLN A 192 -42.55 3.36 -43.56
N ALA A 193 -42.39 2.79 -44.76
CA ALA A 193 -41.25 1.95 -45.10
C ALA A 193 -39.93 2.73 -45.02
N ARG A 194 -39.89 3.97 -45.53
CA ARG A 194 -38.72 4.85 -45.46
C ARG A 194 -38.38 5.21 -44.02
N GLN A 195 -39.36 5.49 -43.17
CA GLN A 195 -39.12 5.76 -41.75
C GLN A 195 -38.50 4.55 -41.03
N VAL A 196 -38.99 3.34 -41.29
CA VAL A 196 -38.40 2.11 -40.74
C VAL A 196 -37.00 1.87 -41.28
N GLN A 197 -36.77 2.10 -42.56
CA GLN A 197 -35.44 2.00 -43.16
C GLN A 197 -34.47 3.00 -42.54
N GLN A 198 -34.87 4.26 -42.36
CA GLN A 198 -34.07 5.30 -41.72
C GLN A 198 -33.77 4.98 -40.26
N ARG A 199 -34.77 4.55 -39.48
CA ARG A 199 -34.56 4.10 -38.09
C ARG A 199 -33.60 2.92 -38.03
N THR A 200 -33.80 1.92 -38.88
CA THR A 200 -32.91 0.75 -38.98
C THR A 200 -31.49 1.18 -39.31
N TRP A 201 -31.29 2.05 -40.30
CA TRP A 201 -29.97 2.59 -40.65
C TRP A 201 -29.32 3.35 -39.48
N ILE A 202 -30.05 4.25 -38.82
CA ILE A 202 -29.57 4.99 -37.65
C ILE A 202 -29.16 4.02 -36.53
N THR A 203 -29.94 2.96 -36.27
CA THR A 203 -29.59 1.97 -35.25
C THR A 203 -28.32 1.18 -35.61
N PHE A 204 -28.13 0.78 -36.87
CA PHE A 204 -26.91 0.13 -37.33
C PHE A 204 -25.69 1.03 -37.16
N VAL A 205 -25.80 2.30 -37.55
CA VAL A 205 -24.72 3.29 -37.36
C VAL A 205 -24.45 3.50 -35.87
N ALA A 206 -25.47 3.61 -35.02
CA ALA A 206 -25.28 3.72 -33.57
C ALA A 206 -24.56 2.50 -32.99
N MET A 207 -24.90 1.29 -33.45
CA MET A 207 -24.22 0.06 -33.01
C MET A 207 -22.74 0.02 -33.36
N LEU A 208 -22.35 0.57 -34.52
CA LEU A 208 -20.95 0.68 -34.92
C LEU A 208 -20.10 1.45 -33.89
N PHE A 209 -20.70 2.38 -33.15
CA PHE A 209 -20.03 3.13 -32.07
C PHE A 209 -20.23 2.53 -30.69
N ILE A 210 -21.45 2.07 -30.37
CA ILE A 210 -21.79 1.52 -29.04
C ILE A 210 -20.98 0.24 -28.76
N VAL A 211 -20.91 -0.68 -29.72
CA VAL A 211 -20.25 -1.98 -29.50
C VAL A 211 -18.77 -1.82 -29.17
N PRO A 212 -17.94 -1.05 -29.91
CA PRO A 212 -16.55 -0.82 -29.55
C PRO A 212 -16.36 -0.15 -28.19
N ILE A 213 -17.18 0.85 -27.84
CA ILE A 213 -17.14 1.52 -26.54
C ILE A 213 -17.36 0.49 -25.42
N LEU A 214 -18.34 -0.38 -25.62
CA LEU A 214 -18.75 -1.40 -24.66
C LEU A 214 -17.67 -2.49 -24.52
N VAL A 215 -17.00 -2.86 -25.61
CA VAL A 215 -15.81 -3.73 -25.60
C VAL A 215 -14.65 -3.09 -24.84
N ILE A 216 -14.35 -1.81 -25.08
CA ILE A 216 -13.30 -1.07 -24.35
C ILE A 216 -13.62 -1.00 -22.86
N LEU A 217 -14.89 -0.77 -22.53
CA LEU A 217 -15.38 -0.71 -21.15
C LEU A 217 -15.20 -2.06 -20.44
N TRP A 218 -15.60 -3.16 -21.07
CA TRP A 218 -15.37 -4.51 -20.53
C TRP A 218 -13.87 -4.85 -20.40
N ALA A 219 -13.04 -4.46 -21.36
CA ALA A 219 -11.59 -4.63 -21.28
C ALA A 219 -11.00 -3.87 -20.08
N ARG A 220 -11.48 -2.65 -19.80
CA ARG A 220 -11.10 -1.88 -18.60
C ARG A 220 -11.54 -2.57 -17.32
N VAL A 221 -12.77 -3.08 -17.25
CA VAL A 221 -13.28 -3.84 -16.10
C VAL A 221 -12.46 -5.10 -15.85
N LEU A 222 -12.17 -5.87 -16.90
CA LEU A 222 -11.37 -7.09 -16.79
C LEU A 222 -9.95 -6.81 -16.28
N ARG A 223 -9.28 -5.79 -16.85
CA ARG A 223 -7.95 -5.36 -16.37
C ARG A 223 -8.00 -4.92 -14.90
N TYR A 224 -9.03 -4.16 -14.52
CA TYR A 224 -9.20 -3.72 -13.14
C TYR A 224 -9.42 -4.89 -12.17
N LEU A 225 -10.26 -5.86 -12.53
CA LEU A 225 -10.49 -7.07 -11.73
C LEU A 225 -9.21 -7.91 -11.61
N GLN A 226 -8.48 -8.13 -12.70
CA GLN A 226 -7.20 -8.84 -12.68
C GLN A 226 -6.19 -8.16 -11.76
N THR A 227 -6.08 -6.83 -11.85
CA THR A 227 -5.15 -6.06 -11.02
C THR A 227 -5.55 -6.13 -9.55
N SER A 228 -6.85 -6.08 -9.26
CA SER A 228 -7.39 -6.18 -7.90
C SER A 228 -7.15 -7.56 -7.28
N ILE A 229 -7.28 -8.64 -8.07
CA ILE A 229 -6.99 -10.01 -7.62
C ILE A 229 -5.49 -10.16 -7.33
N ILE A 230 -4.62 -9.76 -8.26
CA ILE A 230 -3.17 -9.83 -8.09
C ILE A 230 -2.70 -9.01 -6.89
N PHE A 231 -3.31 -7.84 -6.65
CA PHE A 231 -2.98 -7.02 -5.49
C PHE A 231 -3.31 -7.74 -4.18
N ARG A 232 -4.47 -8.39 -4.08
CA ARG A 232 -4.86 -9.17 -2.90
C ARG A 232 -3.89 -10.31 -2.63
N ASP A 233 -3.47 -11.03 -3.66
CA ASP A 233 -2.49 -12.12 -3.53
C ASP A 233 -1.13 -11.60 -3.03
N ARG A 234 -0.65 -10.47 -3.56
CA ARG A 234 0.62 -9.87 -3.10
C ARG A 234 0.56 -9.47 -1.64
N VAL A 235 -0.55 -8.89 -1.18
CA VAL A 235 -0.72 -8.49 0.23
C VAL A 235 -0.72 -9.71 1.14
N LEU A 236 -1.41 -10.79 0.74
CA LEU A 236 -1.45 -12.02 1.52
C LEU A 236 -0.07 -12.69 1.62
N ILE A 237 0.67 -12.74 0.50
CA ILE A 237 2.05 -13.24 0.48
C ILE A 237 2.96 -12.37 1.35
N ALA A 238 2.80 -11.04 1.32
CA ALA A 238 3.61 -10.13 2.12
C ALA A 238 3.39 -10.34 3.62
N HIS A 239 2.15 -10.51 4.08
CA HIS A 239 1.87 -10.83 5.49
C HIS A 239 2.42 -12.19 5.90
N THR A 240 2.34 -13.18 5.01
CA THR A 240 2.90 -14.52 5.29
C THR A 240 4.41 -14.43 5.49
N ARG A 241 5.12 -13.71 4.60
CA ARG A 241 6.57 -13.47 4.74
C ARG A 241 6.93 -12.69 6.00
N GLU A 242 6.12 -11.71 6.38
CA GLU A 242 6.34 -10.95 7.60
C GLU A 242 6.24 -11.85 8.84
N GLN A 243 5.31 -12.80 8.86
CA GLN A 243 5.19 -13.78 9.94
C GLN A 243 6.38 -14.74 9.96
N GLU A 244 6.78 -15.30 8.82
CA GLU A 244 7.97 -16.17 8.72
C GLU A 244 9.23 -15.47 9.22
N LEU A 245 9.44 -14.20 8.85
CA LEU A 245 10.58 -13.41 9.32
C LEU A 245 10.55 -13.20 10.83
N LYS A 246 9.38 -12.92 11.41
CA LYS A 246 9.23 -12.77 12.87
C LYS A 246 9.53 -14.08 13.59
N GLU A 247 9.08 -15.20 13.06
CA GLU A 247 9.34 -16.52 13.63
C GLU A 247 10.83 -16.87 13.57
N VAL A 248 11.49 -16.63 12.44
CA VAL A 248 12.94 -16.79 12.29
C VAL A 248 13.70 -15.88 13.25
N GLN A 249 13.28 -14.62 13.37
CA GLN A 249 13.92 -13.66 14.27
C GLN A 249 13.78 -14.08 15.73
N GLN A 250 12.59 -14.49 16.17
CA GLN A 250 12.37 -15.03 17.52
C GLN A 250 13.22 -16.27 17.79
N THR A 251 13.33 -17.15 16.81
CA THR A 251 14.17 -18.36 16.90
C THR A 251 15.65 -18.00 17.05
N GLN A 252 16.13 -17.00 16.29
CA GLN A 252 17.51 -16.51 16.42
C GLN A 252 17.75 -15.84 17.77
N GLU A 253 16.84 -14.99 18.23
CA GLU A 253 16.95 -14.31 19.53
C GLU A 253 16.96 -15.34 20.68
N ALA A 254 16.11 -16.37 20.63
CA ALA A 254 16.13 -17.46 21.58
C ALA A 254 17.46 -18.24 21.57
N LEU A 255 17.98 -18.54 20.38
CA LEU A 255 19.27 -19.24 20.25
C LEU A 255 20.45 -18.39 20.74
N ILE A 256 20.43 -17.08 20.48
CA ILE A 256 21.43 -16.15 20.99
C ILE A 256 21.35 -16.13 22.51
N ALA A 257 20.16 -15.93 23.08
CA ALA A 257 19.95 -15.89 24.52
C ALA A 257 20.43 -17.19 25.21
N GLU A 258 20.13 -18.34 24.62
CA GLU A 258 20.59 -19.65 25.11
C GLU A 258 22.13 -19.74 25.11
N ARG A 259 22.80 -19.28 24.04
CA ARG A 259 24.27 -19.31 23.95
C ARG A 259 24.97 -18.25 24.81
N THR A 260 24.34 -17.10 25.03
CA THR A 260 24.94 -16.00 25.80
C THR A 260 24.76 -16.17 27.30
N ALA A 261 23.71 -16.87 27.76
CA ALA A 261 23.46 -17.15 29.18
C ALA A 261 24.67 -17.73 29.94
N PRO A 262 25.31 -18.83 29.49
CA PRO A 262 26.46 -19.41 30.22
C PRO A 262 27.69 -18.50 30.19
N LEU A 263 27.87 -17.71 29.12
CA LEU A 263 28.99 -16.76 29.05
C LEU A 263 28.81 -15.63 30.06
N GLN A 264 27.58 -15.16 30.22
CA GLN A 264 27.24 -14.09 31.16
C GLN A 264 27.38 -14.56 32.61
N GLU A 265 26.99 -15.80 32.91
CA GLU A 265 27.24 -16.46 34.19
C GLU A 265 28.74 -16.63 34.48
N ALA A 266 29.53 -17.05 33.47
CA ALA A 266 30.98 -17.17 33.61
C ALA A 266 31.65 -15.81 33.87
N LEU A 267 31.25 -14.76 33.16
CA LEU A 267 31.76 -13.40 33.39
C LEU A 267 31.44 -12.92 34.81
N GLN A 268 30.21 -13.14 35.28
CA GLN A 268 29.82 -12.76 36.63
C GLN A 268 30.61 -13.53 37.69
N THR A 269 30.92 -14.81 37.44
CA THR A 269 31.77 -15.63 38.32
C THR A 269 33.21 -15.11 38.35
N VAL A 270 33.76 -14.72 37.19
CA VAL A 270 35.10 -14.12 37.11
C VAL A 270 35.17 -12.81 37.87
N GLU A 271 34.17 -11.91 37.70
CA GLU A 271 34.11 -10.64 38.41
C GLU A 271 34.05 -10.82 39.94
N GLN A 272 33.28 -11.81 40.42
CA GLN A 272 33.24 -12.17 41.84
C GLN A 272 34.58 -12.70 42.35
N CYS A 273 35.26 -13.55 41.58
CA CYS A 273 36.60 -14.04 41.91
C CYS A 273 37.63 -12.92 41.98
N GLU A 274 37.61 -11.98 41.03
CA GLU A 274 38.50 -10.81 41.03
C GLU A 274 38.26 -9.93 42.27
N ALA A 275 37.00 -9.65 42.62
CA ALA A 275 36.66 -8.87 43.81
C ALA A 275 37.11 -9.56 45.11
N ALA A 276 36.89 -10.87 45.24
CA ALA A 276 37.31 -11.63 46.41
C ALA A 276 38.85 -11.68 46.55
N LEU A 277 39.56 -11.81 45.43
CA LEU A 277 41.02 -11.77 45.39
C LEU A 277 41.55 -10.39 45.81
N ALA A 278 40.95 -9.31 45.29
CA ALA A 278 41.34 -7.95 45.64
C ALA A 278 41.17 -7.67 47.15
N GLN A 279 40.09 -8.15 47.76
CA GLN A 279 39.87 -8.04 49.20
C GLN A 279 40.96 -8.79 50.00
N THR A 280 41.26 -10.03 49.60
CA THR A 280 42.28 -10.86 50.27
C THR A 280 43.67 -10.19 50.22
N VAL A 281 44.02 -9.57 49.09
CA VAL A 281 45.28 -8.85 48.92
C VAL A 281 45.36 -7.64 49.85
N ALA A 282 44.27 -6.87 49.97
CA ALA A 282 44.21 -5.69 50.85
C ALA A 282 44.37 -6.06 52.33
N GLU A 283 43.72 -7.13 52.80
CA GLU A 283 43.85 -7.63 54.17
C GLU A 283 45.29 -8.06 54.49
N LEU A 284 45.96 -8.76 53.55
CA LEU A 284 47.35 -9.17 53.71
C LEU A 284 48.31 -7.99 53.81
N GLN A 285 48.07 -6.92 53.04
CA GLN A 285 48.87 -5.70 53.11
C GLN A 285 48.69 -4.96 54.43
N ALA A 286 47.46 -4.86 54.95
CA ALA A 286 47.19 -4.25 56.24
C ALA A 286 47.93 -4.99 57.38
N SER A 287 47.84 -6.33 57.41
CA SER A 287 48.53 -7.15 58.41
C SER A 287 50.06 -6.97 58.39
N LYS A 288 50.66 -6.91 57.18
CA LYS A 288 52.11 -6.68 57.03
C LYS A 288 52.56 -5.32 57.54
N ASN A 289 51.73 -4.28 57.41
CA ASN A 289 52.08 -2.93 57.87
C ASN A 289 52.04 -2.83 59.40
N THR A 290 51.04 -3.43 60.07
CA THR A 290 50.95 -3.44 61.54
C THR A 290 52.14 -4.12 62.21
N VAL A 291 52.69 -5.18 61.62
CA VAL A 291 53.88 -5.87 62.16
C VAL A 291 55.13 -4.98 62.13
N ARG A 292 55.23 -4.05 61.17
CA ARG A 292 56.41 -3.17 61.01
C ARG A 292 56.47 -2.05 62.05
N GLU A 293 55.34 -1.55 62.54
CA GLU A 293 55.28 -0.42 63.48
C GLU A 293 55.69 -0.80 64.93
N LEU A 294 55.72 -2.10 65.28
CA LEU A 294 55.92 -2.57 66.66
C LEU A 294 57.39 -2.90 67.05
N SER A 295 58.39 -2.56 66.23
CA SER A 295 59.79 -3.01 66.44
C SER A 295 60.77 -1.88 66.82
N ALA A 296 61.12 -1.81 68.12
CA ALA A 296 62.19 -1.02 68.80
C ALA A 296 61.79 0.29 69.52
N PRO A 297 61.24 0.23 70.74
CA PRO A 297 61.02 1.42 71.57
C PRO A 297 62.30 1.87 72.31
N ILE A 298 62.56 3.18 72.31
CA ILE A 298 63.54 3.83 73.21
C ILE A 298 62.84 4.09 74.55
N ILE A 299 63.43 3.63 75.65
CA ILE A 299 62.76 3.52 76.94
C ILE A 299 63.43 4.44 77.97
N PRO A 300 62.70 5.37 78.63
CA PRO A 300 63.21 6.10 79.78
C PRO A 300 63.28 5.19 81.01
N VAL A 301 64.45 5.10 81.65
CA VAL A 301 64.68 4.22 82.82
C VAL A 301 64.89 4.97 84.13
N LEU A 302 65.44 6.19 84.06
CA LEU A 302 65.59 7.10 85.20
C LEU A 302 65.36 8.54 84.74
N GLN A 303 65.23 9.47 85.69
CA GLN A 303 65.09 10.88 85.36
C GLN A 303 66.34 11.37 84.62
N GLY A 304 66.17 11.72 83.35
CA GLY A 304 67.26 12.16 82.49
C GLY A 304 68.11 11.05 81.84
N VAL A 305 67.73 9.77 81.97
CA VAL A 305 68.44 8.63 81.37
C VAL A 305 67.55 7.81 80.42
N LEU A 306 67.98 7.65 79.18
CA LEU A 306 67.29 6.85 78.15
C LEU A 306 68.07 5.57 77.84
N VAL A 307 67.35 4.51 77.49
CA VAL A 307 67.90 3.25 76.99
C VAL A 307 67.37 3.01 75.59
N ALA A 308 68.27 2.83 74.64
CA ALA A 308 67.96 2.64 73.24
C ALA A 308 68.48 1.27 72.80
N PRO A 309 67.65 0.20 72.87
CA PRO A 309 68.07 -1.14 72.51
C PRO A 309 68.09 -1.32 70.99
N LEU A 310 69.19 -1.89 70.49
CA LEU A 310 69.39 -2.23 69.09
C LEU A 310 69.11 -3.74 68.93
N ILE A 311 67.93 -4.08 68.39
CA ILE A 311 67.46 -5.46 68.28
C ILE A 311 67.44 -5.93 66.82
N GLY A 312 68.12 -7.05 66.55
CA GLY A 312 68.13 -7.75 65.26
C GLY A 312 69.18 -7.21 64.29
N SER A 313 69.15 -7.68 63.04
CA SER A 313 70.00 -7.16 61.97
C SER A 313 69.60 -5.72 61.65
N ILE A 314 70.47 -4.78 61.97
CA ILE A 314 70.24 -3.37 61.69
C ILE A 314 70.72 -3.05 60.27
N ASP A 315 69.83 -2.53 59.44
CA ASP A 315 70.15 -2.02 58.11
C ASP A 315 70.25 -0.49 58.15
N THR A 316 70.72 0.11 57.05
CA THR A 316 70.92 1.56 56.94
C THR A 316 69.65 2.37 57.26
N ILE A 317 68.48 1.90 56.81
CA ILE A 317 67.21 2.62 56.99
C ILE A 317 66.80 2.58 58.47
N ARG A 318 66.96 1.44 59.13
CA ARG A 318 66.70 1.27 60.55
C ARG A 318 67.68 2.07 61.42
N ALA A 319 68.96 2.17 61.03
CA ALA A 319 69.95 2.96 61.74
C ALA A 319 69.66 4.48 61.70
N ILE A 320 69.21 5.01 60.56
CA ILE A 320 68.77 6.42 60.42
C ILE A 320 67.50 6.68 61.25
N THR A 321 66.56 5.73 61.24
CA THR A 321 65.33 5.81 62.04
C THR A 321 65.67 5.81 63.55
N PHE A 322 66.62 4.98 63.95
CA PHE A 322 67.13 4.92 65.33
C PHE A 322 67.74 6.25 65.77
N GLN A 323 68.65 6.83 64.97
CA GLN A 323 69.24 8.15 65.24
C GLN A 323 68.17 9.23 65.44
N THR A 324 67.21 9.30 64.51
CA THR A 324 66.12 10.28 64.56
C THR A 324 65.31 10.15 65.85
N ASN A 325 64.95 8.91 66.21
CA ASN A 325 64.16 8.64 67.41
C ASN A 325 64.96 8.95 68.70
N VAL A 326 66.26 8.65 68.75
CA VAL A 326 67.12 8.95 69.90
C VAL A 326 67.20 10.46 70.13
N LEU A 327 67.47 11.25 69.09
CA LEU A 327 67.59 12.70 69.20
C LEU A 327 66.27 13.35 69.63
N GLN A 328 65.15 12.90 69.05
CA GLN A 328 63.81 13.38 69.43
C GLN A 328 63.43 13.01 70.88
N MET A 329 63.84 11.83 71.33
CA MET A 329 63.59 11.40 72.71
C MET A 329 64.46 12.16 73.72
N ILE A 330 65.70 12.50 73.39
CA ILE A 330 66.56 13.35 74.23
C ILE A 330 65.92 14.72 74.45
N GLU A 331 65.43 15.34 73.38
CA GLU A 331 64.77 16.65 73.45
C GLU A 331 63.50 16.59 74.32
N SER A 332 62.62 15.63 74.02
CA SER A 332 61.32 15.52 74.70
C SER A 332 61.45 15.13 76.19
N TRP A 333 62.42 14.31 76.55
CA TRP A 333 62.64 13.86 77.93
C TRP A 333 63.73 14.64 78.69
N LYS A 334 64.37 15.62 78.03
CA LYS A 334 65.52 16.37 78.58
C LYS A 334 66.58 15.42 79.15
N ALA A 335 66.90 14.38 78.39
CA ALA A 335 67.85 13.37 78.81
C ALA A 335 69.27 13.93 78.81
N HIS A 336 70.03 13.70 79.87
CA HIS A 336 71.45 14.03 79.96
C HIS A 336 72.34 12.79 79.79
N SER A 337 71.75 11.59 79.71
CA SER A 337 72.46 10.35 79.39
C SER A 337 71.62 9.41 78.53
N VAL A 338 72.26 8.76 77.57
CA VAL A 338 71.65 7.72 76.71
C VAL A 338 72.54 6.49 76.69
N VAL A 339 71.93 5.34 76.98
CA VAL A 339 72.59 4.05 76.94
C VAL A 339 72.19 3.32 75.67
N PHE A 340 73.16 3.06 74.81
CA PHE A 340 72.98 2.20 73.64
C PHE A 340 73.18 0.76 74.07
N ASP A 341 72.10 -0.01 74.05
CA ASP A 341 72.15 -1.44 74.34
C ASP A 341 72.32 -2.21 73.02
N VAL A 342 73.55 -2.65 72.75
CA VAL A 342 73.90 -3.43 71.55
C VAL A 342 73.82 -4.93 71.78
N THR A 343 73.24 -5.38 72.89
CA THR A 343 73.08 -6.82 73.17
C THR A 343 72.37 -7.54 72.01
N GLY A 344 71.39 -6.91 71.37
CA GLY A 344 70.61 -7.53 70.28
C GLY A 344 71.27 -7.53 68.89
N VAL A 345 72.52 -7.05 68.74
CA VAL A 345 73.20 -6.91 67.46
C VAL A 345 74.22 -8.06 67.26
N PRO A 346 73.97 -9.00 66.32
CA PRO A 346 74.82 -10.18 66.15
C PRO A 346 76.11 -9.88 65.37
N VAL A 347 76.09 -8.90 64.47
CA VAL A 347 77.23 -8.50 63.62
C VAL A 347 77.18 -6.98 63.44
N VAL A 348 78.33 -6.33 63.56
CA VAL A 348 78.48 -4.90 63.31
C VAL A 348 79.35 -4.71 62.07
N ASP A 349 78.85 -3.96 61.09
CA ASP A 349 79.62 -3.55 59.92
C ASP A 349 80.11 -2.10 60.05
N THR A 350 80.91 -1.65 59.09
CA THR A 350 81.47 -0.28 59.06
C THR A 350 80.38 0.79 58.96
N GLN A 351 79.30 0.54 58.23
CA GLN A 351 78.24 1.51 57.98
C GLN A 351 77.38 1.75 59.22
N VAL A 352 77.01 0.68 59.92
CA VAL A 352 76.28 0.72 61.20
C VAL A 352 77.12 1.39 62.28
N SER A 353 78.41 1.06 62.34
CA SER A 353 79.33 1.69 63.29
C SER A 353 79.42 3.20 63.10
N GLN A 354 79.48 3.64 61.85
CA GLN A 354 79.53 5.07 61.51
C GLN A 354 78.25 5.78 61.96
N VAL A 355 77.07 5.20 61.71
CA VAL A 355 75.80 5.80 62.15
C VAL A 355 75.71 5.85 63.68
N LEU A 356 76.20 4.84 64.40
CA LEU A 356 76.23 4.87 65.87
C LEU A 356 77.17 5.94 66.42
N LEU A 357 78.33 6.14 65.79
CA LEU A 357 79.25 7.24 66.12
C LEU A 357 78.64 8.61 65.83
N GLU A 358 78.08 8.81 64.64
CA GLU A 358 77.41 10.05 64.26
C GLU A 358 76.23 10.35 65.20
N THR A 359 75.49 9.31 65.61
CA THR A 359 74.44 9.44 66.62
C THR A 359 75.04 9.85 67.96
N ALA A 360 76.13 9.21 68.40
CA ALA A 360 76.76 9.55 69.69
C ALA A 360 77.31 10.98 69.71
N ASP A 361 77.90 11.45 68.62
CA ASP A 361 78.35 12.83 68.48
C ASP A 361 77.19 13.82 68.49
N ALA A 362 76.10 13.51 67.76
CA ALA A 362 74.89 14.33 67.79
C ALA A 362 74.28 14.41 69.20
N VAL A 363 74.25 13.30 69.95
CA VAL A 363 73.79 13.25 71.34
C VAL A 363 74.67 14.13 72.25
N ARG A 364 76.00 14.10 72.05
CA ARG A 364 76.94 14.95 72.78
C ARG A 364 76.76 16.43 72.47
N MET A 365 76.47 16.79 71.22
CA MET A 365 76.14 18.16 70.84
C MET A 365 74.85 18.67 71.49
N LEU A 366 73.89 17.77 71.78
CA LEU A 366 72.68 18.08 72.55
C LEU A 366 72.92 18.17 74.08
N GLY A 367 74.16 18.03 74.54
CA GLY A 367 74.52 18.13 75.96
C GLY A 367 74.29 16.85 76.76
N ALA A 368 74.06 15.71 76.11
CA ALA A 368 73.88 14.43 76.74
C ALA A 368 75.11 13.52 76.54
N THR A 369 75.34 12.61 77.49
CA THR A 369 76.41 11.62 77.43
C THR A 369 75.91 10.32 76.83
N VAL A 370 76.75 9.62 76.07
CA VAL A 370 76.42 8.28 75.53
C VAL A 370 77.27 7.24 76.22
N SER A 371 76.65 6.11 76.56
CA SER A 371 77.34 4.92 77.06
C SER A 371 76.92 3.70 76.26
N LEU A 372 77.84 2.77 76.06
CA LEU A 372 77.59 1.53 75.33
C LEU A 372 77.48 0.36 76.31
N VAL A 373 76.51 -0.51 76.08
CA VAL A 373 76.23 -1.67 76.92
C VAL A 373 76.07 -2.92 76.07
N GLY A 374 76.49 -4.07 76.60
CA GLY A 374 76.20 -5.36 75.98
C GLY A 374 77.11 -5.69 74.79
N VAL A 375 78.31 -5.08 74.75
CA VAL A 375 79.31 -5.37 73.72
C VAL A 375 79.88 -6.77 73.94
N ARG A 376 79.55 -7.69 73.03
CA ARG A 376 80.09 -9.05 73.04
C ARG A 376 81.56 -9.04 72.59
N PRO A 377 82.40 -10.00 73.04
CA PRO A 377 83.81 -10.06 72.65
C PRO A 377 84.04 -10.04 71.13
N GLU A 378 83.19 -10.69 70.35
CA GLU A 378 83.28 -10.78 68.88
C GLU A 378 83.01 -9.41 68.22
N VAL A 379 82.07 -8.64 68.80
CA VAL A 379 81.74 -7.29 68.36
C VAL A 379 82.87 -6.32 68.71
N ALA A 380 83.43 -6.42 69.93
CA ALA A 380 84.57 -5.61 70.34
C ALA A 380 85.80 -5.83 69.44
N GLN A 381 86.11 -7.08 69.10
CA GLN A 381 87.20 -7.41 68.16
C GLN A 381 86.96 -6.82 66.77
N THR A 382 85.71 -6.85 66.30
CA THR A 382 85.35 -6.30 64.99
C THR A 382 85.49 -4.78 64.98
N ILE A 383 85.02 -4.08 66.00
CA ILE A 383 85.14 -2.61 66.13
C ILE A 383 86.61 -2.18 66.13
N VAL A 384 87.47 -2.88 66.89
CA VAL A 384 88.92 -2.62 66.93
C VAL A 384 89.58 -2.95 65.59
N GLY A 385 89.21 -4.08 64.96
CA GLY A 385 89.73 -4.50 63.66
C GLY A 385 89.34 -3.57 62.50
N LEU A 386 88.21 -2.87 62.62
CA LEU A 386 87.75 -1.86 61.67
C LEU A 386 88.38 -0.47 61.90
N GLY A 387 89.18 -0.28 62.96
CA GLY A 387 89.85 0.98 63.26
C GLY A 387 88.94 2.07 63.81
N ILE A 388 87.80 1.70 64.39
CA ILE A 388 86.82 2.64 64.96
C ILE A 388 87.29 3.07 66.35
N ASP A 389 87.46 4.38 66.56
CA ASP A 389 87.87 4.94 67.84
C ASP A 389 86.65 5.22 68.74
N LEU A 390 86.44 4.36 69.74
CA LEU A 390 85.42 4.51 70.78
C LEU A 390 85.98 5.03 72.11
N SER A 391 87.20 5.57 72.14
CA SER A 391 87.85 6.05 73.38
C SER A 391 87.04 7.12 74.13
N GLY A 392 86.16 7.84 73.42
CA GLY A 392 85.25 8.84 73.98
C GLY A 392 83.88 8.34 74.46
N ILE A 393 83.56 7.05 74.30
CA ILE A 393 82.27 6.45 74.70
C ILE A 393 82.53 5.39 75.77
N PRO A 394 82.18 5.62 77.05
CA PRO A 394 82.35 4.62 78.09
C PRO A 394 81.51 3.37 77.79
N SER A 395 82.12 2.21 77.98
CA SER A 395 81.50 0.90 77.77
C SER A 395 81.36 0.16 79.09
N TYR A 396 80.19 -0.42 79.32
CA TYR A 396 79.84 -1.17 80.52
C TYR A 396 79.37 -2.58 80.15
N PRO A 397 79.57 -3.58 81.03
CA PRO A 397 79.22 -4.97 80.73
C PRO A 397 77.71 -5.19 80.57
N ASP A 398 76.88 -4.47 81.32
CA ASP A 398 75.43 -4.57 81.29
C ASP A 398 74.76 -3.22 81.62
N LEU A 399 73.44 -3.17 81.44
CA LEU A 399 72.65 -1.95 81.64
C LEU A 399 72.68 -1.50 83.09
N GLN A 400 72.74 -2.44 84.03
CA GLN A 400 72.77 -2.18 85.46
C GLN A 400 74.05 -1.45 85.85
N ALA A 401 75.20 -1.90 85.33
CA ALA A 401 76.50 -1.27 85.55
C ALA A 401 76.56 0.14 84.94
N ALA A 402 76.00 0.35 83.74
CA ALA A 402 75.95 1.69 83.14
C ALA A 402 75.11 2.65 84.00
N VAL A 403 73.92 2.22 84.41
CA VAL A 403 73.01 3.05 85.23
C VAL A 403 73.60 3.40 86.59
N GLN A 404 74.30 2.47 87.25
CA GLN A 404 74.95 2.71 88.56
C GLN A 404 76.10 3.73 88.51
N ASN A 405 76.69 3.97 87.33
CA ASN A 405 77.76 4.96 87.14
C ASN A 405 77.22 6.34 86.72
N LEU A 406 75.91 6.47 86.51
CA LEU A 406 75.23 7.71 86.10
C LEU A 406 74.54 8.43 87.28
N SER A 407 74.52 7.80 88.47
CA SER A 407 74.06 8.33 89.75
C SER A 407 75.23 8.86 90.58
#